data_AF-A0A2S9FNT2-F1
#
_entry.id   AF-A0A2S9FNT2-F1
#
_cell.length_a   1.000
_cell.length_b   1.000
_cell.length_c   1.000
_cell.angle_alpha   90.00
_cell.angle_beta   90.00
_cell.angle_gamma   90.00
#
_symmetry.space_group_name_H-M   'P 1'
#
loop_
_entity.id
_entity.type
_entity.pdbx_description
1 polymer ?
#
loop_
_entity_poly.entity_id
_entity_poly.type
_entity_poly.pdbx_seq_one_letter_code
_entity_poly.pdbx_strand_id
1 'polypeptide(L)'
;KERYSRITVQDKGKRYNSDLLEAIELGFLLELAEVTVAGALNRKESRGGHAREDYPNRDDTNYMRHTMAYKEGGDLLSDIRLDYKPVVQTRYEPMERKY
;
A
#
# COMPACT_ATOMS: atom_id res chain seq x y z
N LYS A 1 6.98 0.27 -12.34
CA LYS A 1 8.07 1.09 -11.74
C LYS A 1 9.16 1.45 -12.74
N GLU A 2 9.75 0.50 -13.47
CA GLU A 2 10.90 0.73 -14.38
C GLU A 2 10.79 1.95 -15.31
N ARG A 3 9.61 2.24 -15.87
CA ARG A 3 9.44 3.39 -16.78
C ARG A 3 9.69 4.75 -16.11
N TYR A 4 9.54 4.84 -14.79
CA TYR A 4 9.72 6.07 -14.03
C TYR A 4 11.15 6.61 -14.15
N SER A 5 12.17 5.75 -14.24
CA SER A 5 13.57 6.20 -14.41
C SER A 5 13.83 6.91 -15.74
N ARG A 6 12.89 6.84 -16.68
CA ARG A 6 12.98 7.45 -18.02
C ARG A 6 12.06 8.66 -18.20
N ILE A 7 11.38 9.13 -17.16
CA ILE A 7 10.55 10.34 -17.27
C ILE A 7 11.46 11.56 -17.40
N THR A 8 10.94 12.62 -18.01
CA THR A 8 11.68 13.87 -18.20
C THR A 8 10.75 15.03 -17.91
N VAL A 9 11.19 15.90 -17.01
CA VAL A 9 10.55 17.20 -16.76
C VAL A 9 10.90 18.12 -17.94
N GLN A 10 9.89 18.62 -18.63
CA GLN A 10 10.06 19.51 -19.78
C GLN A 10 10.31 20.95 -19.32
N ASP A 11 9.60 21.42 -18.30
CA ASP A 11 9.79 22.77 -17.77
C ASP A 11 11.16 22.89 -17.07
N LYS A 12 11.98 23.85 -17.54
CA LYS A 12 13.31 24.15 -16.97
C LYS A 12 13.30 25.39 -16.07
N GLY A 13 12.13 25.99 -15.85
CA GLY A 13 11.93 27.10 -14.94
C GLY A 13 12.23 26.69 -13.49
N LYS A 14 12.73 27.65 -12.70
CA LYS A 14 13.05 27.43 -11.27
C LYS A 14 11.97 27.89 -10.31
N ARG A 15 10.98 28.65 -10.81
CA ARG A 15 9.91 29.24 -9.99
C ARG A 15 8.60 28.56 -10.39
N TYR A 16 7.86 28.06 -9.41
CA TYR A 16 6.54 27.43 -9.62
C TYR A 16 6.56 26.31 -10.67
N ASN A 17 7.62 25.50 -10.71
CA ASN A 17 7.72 24.39 -11.66
C ASN A 17 6.88 23.20 -11.15
N SER A 18 5.61 23.17 -11.55
CA SER A 18 4.68 22.09 -11.19
C SER A 18 5.04 20.78 -11.87
N ASP A 19 5.57 20.81 -13.09
CA ASP A 19 6.03 19.63 -13.83
C ASP A 19 7.10 18.84 -13.04
N LEU A 20 8.05 19.55 -12.41
CA LEU A 20 9.02 18.94 -11.52
C LEU A 20 8.38 18.32 -10.27
N LEU A 21 7.40 19.01 -9.67
CA LEU A 21 6.70 18.53 -8.48
C LEU A 21 5.91 17.26 -8.79
N GLU A 22 5.12 17.28 -9.86
CA GLU A 22 4.31 16.15 -10.32
C GLU A 22 5.18 14.95 -10.67
N ALA A 23 6.35 15.17 -11.29
CA ALA A 23 7.30 14.11 -11.58
C ALA A 23 7.81 13.42 -10.31
N ILE A 24 8.05 14.16 -9.22
CA ILE A 24 8.46 13.59 -7.92
C ILE A 24 7.28 12.85 -7.27
N GLU A 25 6.11 13.47 -7.24
CA GLU A 25 4.90 12.90 -6.64
C GLU A 25 4.48 11.59 -7.32
N LEU A 26 4.66 11.49 -8.64
CA LEU A 26 4.45 10.25 -9.40
C LEU A 26 5.30 9.10 -8.82
N GLY A 27 6.53 9.36 -8.40
CA GLY A 27 7.39 8.36 -7.77
C GLY A 27 6.80 7.85 -6.45
N PHE A 28 6.34 8.76 -5.59
CA PHE A 28 5.69 8.41 -4.32
C PHE A 28 4.40 7.61 -4.53
N LEU A 29 3.58 8.01 -5.50
CA LEU A 29 2.35 7.31 -5.84
C LEU A 29 2.62 5.89 -6.35
N LEU A 30 3.69 5.68 -7.13
CA LEU A 30 4.08 4.36 -7.60
C LEU A 30 4.54 3.44 -6.45
N GLU A 31 5.24 3.96 -5.44
CA GLU A 31 5.58 3.18 -4.24
C GLU A 31 4.34 2.82 -3.43
N LEU A 32 3.47 3.79 -3.15
CA LEU A 32 2.23 3.56 -2.40
C LEU A 32 1.30 2.57 -3.11
N ALA A 33 1.17 2.69 -4.43
CA ALA A 33 0.37 1.76 -5.23
C ALA A 33 0.88 0.32 -5.12
N GLU A 34 2.20 0.11 -5.14
CA GLU A 34 2.76 -1.23 -4.95
C GLU A 34 2.48 -1.78 -3.55
N VAL A 35 2.64 -0.95 -2.50
CA VAL A 35 2.29 -1.35 -1.13
C VAL A 35 0.83 -1.77 -1.02
N THR A 36 -0.09 -1.00 -1.62
CA THR A 36 -1.52 -1.32 -1.63
C THR A 36 -1.79 -2.63 -2.36
N VAL A 37 -1.25 -2.81 -3.57
CA VAL A 37 -1.48 -4.01 -4.38
C VAL A 37 -0.86 -5.24 -3.74
N ALA A 38 0.38 -5.17 -3.27
CA ALA A 38 1.06 -6.28 -2.61
C ALA A 38 0.33 -6.68 -1.32
N GLY A 39 -0.11 -5.70 -0.52
CA GLY A 39 -0.92 -5.95 0.67
C GLY A 39 -2.26 -6.62 0.35
N ALA A 40 -2.97 -6.11 -0.66
CA ALA A 40 -4.25 -6.66 -1.10
C ALA A 40 -4.12 -8.08 -1.66
N LEU A 41 -3.06 -8.36 -2.41
CA LEU A 41 -2.78 -9.68 -2.98
C LEU A 41 -2.49 -10.73 -1.90
N ASN A 42 -1.71 -10.37 -0.87
CA ASN A 42 -1.32 -11.27 0.21
C ASN A 42 -2.40 -11.45 1.29
N ARG A 43 -3.33 -10.50 1.41
CA ARG A 43 -4.45 -10.58 2.35
C ARG A 43 -5.65 -11.31 1.72
N LYS A 44 -5.69 -12.63 1.90
CA LYS A 44 -6.69 -13.56 1.36
C LYS A 44 -7.93 -13.67 2.26
N GLU A 45 -8.57 -12.53 2.51
CA GLU A 45 -9.87 -12.43 3.16
C GLU A 45 -10.59 -11.18 2.66
N SER A 46 -11.85 -11.00 3.06
CA SER A 46 -12.57 -9.74 2.89
C SER A 46 -12.89 -9.11 4.24
N ARG A 47 -12.53 -7.84 4.42
CA ARG A 47 -12.71 -7.11 5.68
C ARG A 47 -12.80 -5.61 5.45
N GLY A 48 -13.94 -5.02 5.82
CA GLY A 48 -14.15 -3.58 5.68
C GLY A 48 -14.12 -3.14 4.21
N GLY A 49 -13.26 -2.18 3.87
CA GLY A 49 -13.10 -1.69 2.49
C GLY A 49 -12.27 -2.60 1.57
N HIS A 50 -11.64 -3.67 2.11
CA HIS A 50 -10.93 -4.68 1.31
C HIS A 50 -11.87 -5.85 1.02
N ALA A 51 -12.25 -6.04 -0.24
CA ALA A 51 -13.16 -7.09 -0.67
C ALA A 51 -12.55 -7.90 -1.81
N ARG A 52 -12.64 -9.23 -1.72
CA ARG A 52 -12.09 -10.19 -2.66
C ARG A 52 -13.12 -11.24 -3.02
N GLU A 53 -13.42 -11.38 -4.31
CA GLU A 53 -14.41 -12.34 -4.80
C GLU A 53 -13.99 -13.81 -4.54
N ASP A 54 -12.69 -14.10 -4.59
CA ASP A 54 -12.12 -15.42 -4.31
C ASP A 54 -11.92 -15.70 -2.82
N TYR A 55 -12.04 -14.69 -1.95
CA TYR A 55 -12.04 -14.81 -0.48
C TYR A 55 -13.10 -13.89 0.14
N PRO A 56 -14.40 -14.18 -0.05
CA PRO A 56 -15.48 -13.25 0.28
C PRO A 56 -15.73 -13.08 1.78
N ASN A 57 -15.26 -14.02 2.60
CA ASN A 57 -15.51 -14.03 4.03
C ASN A 57 -14.35 -13.42 4.82
N ARG A 58 -14.66 -12.91 6.00
CA ARG A 58 -13.67 -12.50 7.01
C ARG A 58 -13.00 -13.74 7.62
N ASP A 59 -11.68 -13.68 7.79
CA ASP A 59 -10.90 -14.76 8.40
C ASP A 59 -10.12 -14.24 9.61
N ASP A 60 -10.69 -14.46 10.80
CA ASP A 60 -10.05 -14.02 12.05
C ASP A 60 -8.92 -14.93 12.51
N THR A 61 -8.90 -16.18 12.08
CA THR A 61 -7.86 -17.13 12.46
C THR A 61 -6.52 -16.73 11.83
N ASN A 62 -6.52 -16.41 10.54
CA ASN A 62 -5.29 -16.08 9.82
C ASN A 62 -5.02 -14.58 9.71
N TYR A 63 -6.05 -13.72 9.79
CA TYR A 63 -5.91 -12.29 9.45
C TYR A 63 -6.33 -11.30 10.54
N MET A 64 -6.40 -11.73 11.81
CA MET A 64 -6.38 -10.82 12.99
C MET A 64 -5.00 -10.18 13.23
N ARG A 65 -4.48 -9.54 12.18
CA ARG A 65 -3.18 -8.88 12.12
C ARG A 65 -3.23 -7.70 11.15
N HIS A 66 -2.45 -6.68 11.45
CA HIS A 66 -2.16 -5.58 10.54
C HIS A 66 -1.11 -6.03 9.52
N THR A 67 -1.38 -5.76 8.24
CA THR A 67 -0.36 -5.85 7.20
C THR A 67 0.57 -4.66 7.34
N MET A 68 1.86 -4.94 7.51
CA MET A 68 2.93 -3.94 7.59
C MET A 68 3.74 -4.02 6.30
N ALA A 69 4.14 -2.88 5.75
CA ALA A 69 5.04 -2.83 4.60
C ALA A 69 6.26 -2.00 4.98
N TYR A 70 7.44 -2.56 4.70
CA TYR A 70 8.73 -1.93 4.96
C TYR A 70 9.48 -1.79 3.64
N LYS A 71 10.02 -0.60 3.40
CA LYS A 71 10.87 -0.34 2.25
C LYS A 71 12.27 -0.93 2.49
N GLU A 72 12.78 -1.70 1.54
CA GLU A 72 14.10 -2.31 1.61
C GLU A 72 15.05 -1.61 0.65
N GLY A 73 15.62 -0.48 1.10
CA GLY A 73 16.56 0.33 0.32
C GLY A 73 16.44 1.82 0.59
N GLY A 74 17.43 2.58 0.13
CA GLY A 74 17.45 4.04 0.27
C GLY A 74 16.84 4.79 -0.92
N ASP A 75 16.70 4.12 -2.06
CA ASP A 75 16.29 4.76 -3.32
C ASP A 75 14.78 4.94 -3.39
N LEU A 76 14.33 5.95 -4.15
CA LEU A 76 12.91 6.26 -4.33
C LEU A 76 12.09 5.10 -4.91
N LEU A 77 12.69 4.13 -5.58
CA LEU A 77 11.99 2.95 -6.09
C LEU A 77 12.67 1.68 -5.58
N SER A 78 12.57 1.46 -4.27
CA SER A 78 13.08 0.23 -3.67
C SER A 78 11.98 -0.84 -3.59
N ASP A 79 12.40 -2.07 -3.35
CA ASP A 79 11.47 -3.18 -3.08
C ASP A 79 10.83 -3.02 -1.70
N ILE A 80 9.71 -3.72 -1.51
CA ILE A 80 8.99 -3.74 -0.24
C ILE A 80 8.97 -5.15 0.33
N ARG A 81 9.17 -5.23 1.65
CA ARG A 81 8.93 -6.44 2.43
C ARG A 81 7.66 -6.28 3.23
N LEU A 82 6.77 -7.28 3.10
CA LEU A 82 5.60 -7.36 3.94
C LEU A 82 5.92 -8.09 5.25
N ASP A 83 5.31 -7.60 6.31
CA ASP A 83 5.32 -8.24 7.63
C ASP A 83 3.93 -8.10 8.25
N TYR A 84 3.76 -8.68 9.44
CA TYR A 84 2.49 -8.65 10.13
C TYR A 84 2.64 -8.35 11.60
N LYS A 85 1.76 -7.49 12.10
CA LYS A 85 1.65 -7.19 13.53
C LYS A 85 0.31 -7.68 14.05
N PRO A 86 0.25 -8.51 15.10
CA PRO A 86 -1.03 -8.97 15.65
C PRO A 86 -1.88 -7.77 16.11
N VAL A 87 -3.19 -7.88 15.93
CA VAL A 87 -4.14 -6.90 16.46
C VAL A 87 -4.18 -7.05 17.99
N VAL A 88 -4.09 -5.94 18.70
CA VAL A 88 -4.28 -5.93 20.15
C VAL A 88 -5.77 -6.01 20.44
N GLN A 89 -6.20 -7.13 21.02
CA GLN A 89 -7.56 -7.28 21.50
C GLN A 89 -7.74 -6.44 22.75
N THR A 90 -8.81 -5.65 22.78
CA THR A 90 -9.16 -4.81 23.93
C THR A 90 -10.45 -5.35 24.55
N ARG A 91 -11.18 -4.54 25.31
CA ARG A 91 -12.44 -4.95 25.96
C ARG A 91 -13.57 -5.41 25.02
N TYR A 92 -13.44 -5.16 23.72
CA TYR A 92 -14.45 -5.52 22.73
C TYR A 92 -13.96 -6.68 21.87
N GLU A 93 -14.68 -7.80 21.96
CA GLU A 93 -14.40 -8.99 21.18
C GLU A 93 -14.66 -8.73 19.68
N PRO A 94 -13.78 -9.22 18.79
CA PRO A 94 -13.98 -9.09 17.35
C PRO A 94 -15.25 -9.85 16.91
N MET A 95 -16.30 -9.12 16.53
CA MET A 95 -17.53 -9.71 15.95
C MET A 95 -17.72 -9.28 14.51
N GLU A 96 -18.35 -10.13 13.71
CA GLU A 96 -18.76 -9.79 12.35
C GLU A 96 -19.67 -8.56 12.34
N ARG A 97 -19.44 -7.62 11.41
CA ARG A 97 -20.21 -6.38 11.33
C ARG A 97 -21.49 -6.64 10.54
N LYS A 98 -22.62 -6.22 11.08
CA LYS A 98 -23.90 -6.15 10.36
C LYS A 98 -24.12 -4.71 9.90
N TYR A 99 -24.41 -4.53 8.62
CA TYR A 99 -24.71 -3.25 7.98
C TYR A 99 -26.18 -3.19 7.57
#